data_AF-A0AAV0P291-F1
#
_entry.id   AF-A0AAV0P291-F1
#
_cell.length_a   1.000
_cell.length_b   1.000
_cell.length_c   1.000
_cell.angle_alpha   90.00
_cell.angle_beta   90.00
_cell.angle_gamma   90.00
#
_symmetry.space_group_name_H-M   'P 1'
#
loop_
_entity.id
_entity.type
_entity.pdbx_description
1 polymer ?
#
loop_
_entity_poly.entity_id
_entity_poly.type
_entity_poly.pdbx_seq_one_letter_code
_entity_poly.pdbx_strand_id
1 'polypeptide(L)'
;MATLFLCCSSSSLSLLQSPPSASFGRRSCYPCCIGIGASSSSYSPSTSASCCALASSKPKVVVTREHGKNGKLINALGEQGISFLELPLIQHTEGPDSNKLSSLLRDVIFDWIIITSPEAGSVFLEAWKEAGTPKIKIAVVGAGTASIFEGVIQSSNQLLDIAFSPSKATGKVLAAELPDCGNGRCTVLYPASAKASTEIQEGLSNRGFEVVRLNTYTTIPVDHVDPTVLKEALSVPVVAVASPSAIRTNAQLISIECNSVWLKLVSSESGHWDNSIACIGETTASAAKRLGFKNVYYPAQPGLEGWVGSIVEALRAHEKSEKKLEVS
;
A
#
# COMPACT_ATOMS: atom_id res chain seq x y z
N MET A 1 1.58 13.72 61.52
CA MET A 1 2.95 13.43 61.97
C MET A 1 3.73 13.00 60.73
N ALA A 2 4.39 13.90 60.00
CA ALA A 2 5.66 14.57 60.31
C ALA A 2 6.89 13.66 60.16
N THR A 3 7.91 14.22 59.50
CA THR A 3 9.33 13.80 59.35
C THR A 3 9.63 12.95 58.10
N LEU A 4 10.05 13.54 56.96
CA LEU A 4 11.39 14.03 56.57
C LEU A 4 12.53 13.02 56.75
N PHE A 5 13.18 12.64 55.64
CA PHE A 5 14.65 12.69 55.53
C PHE A 5 15.06 12.93 54.06
N LEU A 6 15.71 14.07 53.85
CA LEU A 6 16.55 14.39 52.71
C LEU A 6 17.83 13.55 52.74
N CYS A 7 18.39 13.23 51.58
CA CYS A 7 19.82 13.49 51.35
C CYS A 7 20.13 13.70 49.86
N CYS A 8 20.77 14.83 49.59
CA CYS A 8 21.28 15.31 48.31
C CYS A 8 22.57 14.58 47.87
N SER A 9 22.89 14.65 46.57
CA SER A 9 24.10 15.30 45.99
C SER A 9 24.41 14.67 44.62
N SER A 10 24.34 15.43 43.52
CA SER A 10 25.49 16.11 42.84
C SER A 10 26.34 15.11 42.04
N SER A 11 26.88 15.35 40.85
CA SER A 11 26.85 16.39 39.82
C SER A 11 27.80 15.84 38.75
N SER A 12 27.50 15.94 37.46
CA SER A 12 28.54 16.10 36.42
C SER A 12 27.91 16.30 35.05
N LEU A 13 27.80 17.58 34.70
CA LEU A 13 27.80 18.08 33.33
C LEU A 13 29.16 17.77 32.71
N SER A 14 29.17 17.18 31.52
CA SER A 14 30.33 17.12 30.65
C SER A 14 29.90 17.48 29.23
N LEU A 15 30.10 18.76 28.91
CA LEU A 15 30.26 19.29 27.55
C LEU A 15 31.43 18.60 26.87
N LEU A 16 31.31 18.23 25.59
CA LEU A 16 32.40 18.25 24.59
C LEU A 16 31.75 18.04 23.20
N GLN A 17 31.58 19.11 22.43
CA GLN A 17 32.50 19.62 21.40
C GLN A 17 32.25 19.02 20.00
N SER A 18 31.64 19.85 19.16
CA SER A 18 31.57 19.75 17.70
C SER A 18 32.92 20.09 17.06
N PRO A 19 33.29 19.51 15.92
CA PRO A 19 34.31 20.07 15.03
C PRO A 19 33.69 20.80 13.82
N PRO A 20 34.50 21.62 13.11
CA PRO A 20 34.02 22.87 12.53
C PRO A 20 33.69 22.81 11.03
N SER A 21 32.92 23.82 10.63
CA SER A 21 32.66 24.24 9.26
C SER A 21 33.94 24.73 8.57
N ALA A 22 34.24 24.22 7.38
CA ALA A 22 35.19 24.82 6.45
C ALA A 22 34.40 25.44 5.28
N SER A 23 34.70 26.70 5.01
CA SER A 23 34.14 27.51 3.94
C SER A 23 35.26 27.97 3.00
N PHE A 24 34.86 28.35 1.79
CA PHE A 24 35.60 29.08 0.75
C PHE A 24 36.53 28.31 -0.21
N GLY A 25 36.16 28.43 -1.49
CA GLY A 25 37.00 28.10 -2.65
C GLY A 25 36.32 28.51 -3.97
N ARG A 26 36.12 29.83 -4.18
CA ARG A 26 35.84 30.42 -5.51
C ARG A 26 37.17 30.70 -6.23
N ARG A 27 37.14 30.63 -7.57
CA ARG A 27 38.12 31.03 -8.63
C ARG A 27 38.56 29.78 -9.43
N SER A 28 38.75 29.80 -10.75
CA SER A 28 38.61 30.81 -11.80
C SER A 28 38.60 30.03 -13.13
N CYS A 29 37.91 30.58 -14.13
CA CYS A 29 38.04 30.22 -15.54
C CYS A 29 39.48 30.40 -16.04
N TYR A 30 39.86 29.64 -17.09
CA TYR A 30 40.41 30.11 -18.38
C TYR A 30 40.77 28.90 -19.29
N PRO A 31 40.95 29.10 -20.62
CA PRO A 31 40.38 28.24 -21.65
C PRO A 31 41.44 27.38 -22.36
N CYS A 32 40.99 26.36 -23.11
CA CYS A 32 41.69 25.97 -24.33
C CYS A 32 40.72 25.34 -25.32
N CYS A 33 40.68 25.91 -26.52
CA CYS A 33 39.98 25.46 -27.70
C CYS A 33 40.89 24.55 -28.56
N ILE A 34 40.33 24.09 -29.69
CA ILE A 34 40.86 23.23 -30.76
C ILE A 34 40.46 21.77 -30.52
N GLY A 35 39.57 21.13 -31.28
CA GLY A 35 39.10 21.33 -32.66
C GLY A 35 39.23 19.97 -33.36
N ILE A 36 38.13 19.32 -33.76
CA ILE A 36 37.74 18.91 -35.14
C ILE A 36 36.70 17.78 -34.83
N GLY A 37 35.44 17.78 -35.25
CA GLY A 37 34.85 18.05 -36.55
C GLY A 37 34.13 16.78 -36.99
N ALA A 38 32.81 16.69 -36.83
CA ALA A 38 31.94 15.79 -37.60
C ALA A 38 30.44 16.05 -37.31
N SER A 39 29.78 16.60 -38.34
CA SER A 39 28.48 16.14 -38.85
C SER A 39 27.28 16.13 -37.89
N SER A 40 26.51 17.20 -38.01
CA SER A 40 25.12 17.35 -37.60
C SER A 40 24.20 16.28 -38.17
N SER A 41 23.62 15.46 -37.29
CA SER A 41 22.34 14.78 -37.52
C SER A 41 21.50 14.93 -36.25
N SER A 42 20.71 15.99 -36.23
CA SER A 42 19.67 16.27 -35.25
C SER A 42 18.56 15.22 -35.37
N TYR A 43 18.64 14.17 -34.56
CA TYR A 43 17.53 13.27 -34.28
C TYR A 43 16.99 13.61 -32.88
N SER A 44 15.93 14.42 -32.87
CA SER A 44 15.10 14.61 -31.69
C SER A 44 14.38 13.29 -31.39
N PRO A 45 14.47 12.72 -30.19
CA PRO A 45 13.49 11.75 -29.76
C PRO A 45 12.25 12.55 -29.39
N SER A 46 11.29 12.60 -30.32
CA SER A 46 9.91 12.91 -29.99
C SER A 46 9.44 11.88 -28.95
N THR A 47 9.49 12.24 -27.68
CA THR A 47 8.70 11.63 -26.64
C THR A 47 7.24 11.87 -26.99
N SER A 48 6.69 11.00 -27.83
CA SER A 48 5.25 10.83 -27.93
C SER A 48 4.80 10.29 -26.58
N ALA A 49 4.46 11.21 -25.68
CA ALA A 49 3.53 10.92 -24.61
C ALA A 49 2.33 10.25 -25.27
N SER A 50 2.19 8.94 -25.06
CA SER A 50 0.98 8.22 -25.43
C SER A 50 -0.09 8.56 -24.39
N CYS A 51 -0.43 9.85 -24.31
CA CYS A 51 -1.72 10.30 -23.84
C CYS A 51 -2.73 9.90 -24.92
N CYS A 52 -3.11 8.62 -24.93
CA CYS A 52 -4.33 8.21 -25.60
C CYS A 52 -5.49 8.77 -24.79
N ALA A 53 -5.80 10.03 -25.07
CA ALA A 53 -7.06 10.66 -24.75
C ALA A 53 -8.17 9.84 -25.43
N LEU A 54 -8.77 8.91 -24.69
CA LEU A 54 -10.13 8.48 -24.97
C LEU A 54 -11.00 9.72 -24.80
N ALA A 55 -11.66 10.12 -25.88
CA ALA A 55 -12.59 11.24 -25.90
C ALA A 55 -13.58 11.15 -24.72
N SER A 56 -13.45 12.11 -23.79
CA SER A 56 -14.48 12.68 -22.90
C SER A 56 -15.71 11.80 -22.60
N SER A 57 -15.50 10.61 -22.03
CA SER A 57 -16.58 9.91 -21.31
C SER A 57 -16.43 10.23 -19.83
N LYS A 58 -17.54 10.60 -19.18
CA LYS A 58 -17.55 10.83 -17.72
C LYS A 58 -16.95 9.61 -17.01
N PRO A 59 -16.11 9.78 -15.98
CA PRO A 59 -15.53 8.65 -15.27
C PRO A 59 -16.63 7.79 -14.65
N LYS A 60 -16.51 6.48 -14.82
CA LYS A 60 -17.42 5.49 -14.24
C LYS A 60 -16.91 4.96 -12.90
N VAL A 61 -15.61 4.99 -12.68
CA VAL A 61 -14.95 4.38 -11.52
C VAL A 61 -13.89 5.30 -10.93
N VAL A 62 -13.91 5.54 -9.63
CA VAL A 62 -12.81 6.18 -8.89
C VAL A 62 -11.84 5.11 -8.42
N VAL A 63 -10.55 5.27 -8.69
CA VAL A 63 -9.50 4.38 -8.18
C VAL A 63 -8.70 5.08 -7.08
N THR A 64 -8.60 4.43 -5.91
CA THR A 64 -8.25 5.12 -4.64
C THR A 64 -6.93 4.73 -4.01
N ARG A 65 -6.16 3.82 -4.64
CA ARG A 65 -4.85 3.42 -4.10
C ARG A 65 -3.85 4.56 -4.26
N GLU A 66 -2.76 4.45 -3.53
CA GLU A 66 -1.60 5.33 -3.64
C GLU A 66 -1.19 5.56 -5.10
N HIS A 67 -0.73 6.78 -5.35
CA HIS A 67 -0.25 7.21 -6.66
C HIS A 67 0.77 6.22 -7.24
N GLY A 68 0.62 5.90 -8.52
CA GLY A 68 1.48 4.93 -9.21
C GLY A 68 1.17 3.45 -8.94
N LYS A 69 0.32 3.14 -7.94
CA LYS A 69 -0.05 1.74 -7.60
C LYS A 69 -1.36 1.27 -8.23
N ASN A 70 -2.02 2.11 -9.04
CA ASN A 70 -3.26 1.78 -9.75
C ASN A 70 -3.06 1.17 -11.15
N GLY A 71 -1.83 1.13 -11.69
CA GLY A 71 -1.58 0.76 -13.10
C GLY A 71 -2.21 -0.56 -13.56
N LYS A 72 -2.08 -1.64 -12.78
CA LYS A 72 -2.71 -2.94 -13.11
C LYS A 72 -4.25 -2.86 -13.19
N LEU A 73 -4.88 -2.08 -12.30
CA LEU A 73 -6.33 -1.88 -12.30
C LEU A 73 -6.77 -1.01 -13.47
N ILE A 74 -6.07 0.10 -13.69
CA ILE A 74 -6.33 1.03 -14.79
C ILE A 74 -6.28 0.31 -16.14
N ASN A 75 -5.26 -0.52 -16.37
CA ASN A 75 -5.14 -1.29 -17.60
C ASN A 75 -6.32 -2.27 -17.78
N ALA A 76 -6.67 -3.02 -16.72
CA ALA A 76 -7.79 -3.97 -16.77
C ALA A 76 -9.15 -3.28 -16.98
N LEU A 77 -9.35 -2.07 -16.45
CA LEU A 77 -10.54 -1.25 -16.72
C LEU A 77 -10.55 -0.75 -18.16
N GLY A 78 -9.39 -0.32 -18.68
CA GLY A 78 -9.22 0.11 -20.07
C GLY A 78 -9.54 -0.98 -21.08
N GLU A 79 -9.11 -2.23 -20.83
CA GLU A 79 -9.45 -3.40 -21.65
C GLU A 79 -10.96 -3.68 -21.72
N GLN A 80 -11.71 -3.27 -20.69
CA GLN A 80 -13.17 -3.35 -20.61
C GLN A 80 -13.89 -2.09 -21.12
N GLY A 81 -13.14 -1.09 -21.61
CA GLY A 81 -13.70 0.20 -22.04
C GLY A 81 -14.31 1.03 -20.90
N ILE A 82 -13.88 0.79 -19.66
CA ILE A 82 -14.38 1.48 -18.47
C ILE A 82 -13.50 2.70 -18.20
N SER A 83 -14.10 3.90 -18.25
CA SER A 83 -13.44 5.15 -17.86
C SER A 83 -13.25 5.21 -16.34
N PHE A 84 -12.13 5.79 -15.92
CA PHE A 84 -11.76 5.92 -14.51
C PHE A 84 -11.30 7.33 -14.17
N LEU A 85 -11.39 7.67 -12.89
CA LEU A 85 -10.79 8.83 -12.27
C LEU A 85 -9.81 8.36 -11.20
N GLU A 86 -8.54 8.73 -11.32
CA GLU A 86 -7.55 8.43 -10.29
C GLU A 86 -7.62 9.49 -9.18
N LEU A 87 -7.92 9.04 -7.97
CA LEU A 87 -7.96 9.87 -6.77
C LEU A 87 -7.26 9.12 -5.64
N PRO A 88 -5.93 9.19 -5.53
CA PRO A 88 -5.20 8.55 -4.44
C PRO A 88 -5.65 9.12 -3.09
N LEU A 89 -6.11 8.26 -2.19
CA LEU A 89 -6.60 8.69 -0.87
C LEU A 89 -5.69 8.25 0.26
N ILE A 90 -4.74 7.36 -0.03
CA ILE A 90 -3.75 6.88 0.92
C ILE A 90 -2.35 6.92 0.33
N GLN A 91 -1.36 6.99 1.20
CA GLN A 91 0.04 6.80 0.88
C GLN A 91 0.70 5.88 1.90
N HIS A 92 1.77 5.20 1.48
CA HIS A 92 2.57 4.35 2.34
C HIS A 92 3.80 5.12 2.81
N THR A 93 4.07 5.04 4.11
CA THR A 93 5.23 5.70 4.74
C THR A 93 5.98 4.70 5.59
N GLU A 94 7.22 5.02 5.93
CA GLU A 94 8.04 4.19 6.80
C GLU A 94 7.37 3.95 8.15
N GLY A 95 7.49 2.72 8.64
CA GLY A 95 7.01 2.31 9.94
C GLY A 95 8.10 2.47 11.00
N PRO A 96 7.75 2.36 12.29
CA PRO A 96 8.70 2.55 13.39
C PRO A 96 9.85 1.52 13.42
N ASP A 97 9.70 0.40 12.71
CA ASP A 97 10.70 -0.66 12.63
C ASP A 97 11.37 -0.78 11.23
N SER A 98 11.19 0.21 10.35
CA SER A 98 11.74 0.19 8.98
C SER A 98 13.25 -0.04 9.00
N ASN A 99 13.97 0.70 9.84
CA ASN A 99 15.42 0.69 9.98
C ASN A 99 16.00 -0.62 10.54
N LYS A 100 15.18 -1.51 11.11
CA LYS A 100 15.64 -2.79 11.68
C LYS A 100 15.63 -3.92 10.66
N LEU A 101 14.84 -3.80 9.59
CA LEU A 101 14.57 -4.92 8.69
C LEU A 101 15.84 -5.40 7.98
N SER A 102 16.62 -4.50 7.37
CA SER A 102 17.82 -4.87 6.62
C SER A 102 18.95 -5.40 7.52
N SER A 103 19.11 -4.87 8.74
CA SER A 103 20.04 -5.44 9.72
C SER A 103 19.63 -6.85 10.15
N LEU A 104 18.34 -7.06 10.44
CA LEU A 104 17.88 -8.34 10.92
C LEU A 104 17.98 -9.43 9.85
N LEU A 105 17.74 -9.07 8.58
CA LEU A 105 17.92 -9.98 7.43
C LEU A 105 19.38 -10.39 7.22
N ARG A 106 20.33 -9.52 7.56
CA ARG A 106 21.76 -9.81 7.44
C ARG A 106 22.29 -10.63 8.62
N ASP A 107 21.82 -10.33 9.82
CA ASP A 107 22.42 -10.82 11.06
C ASP A 107 21.74 -12.10 11.58
N VAL A 108 20.49 -12.38 11.18
CA VAL A 108 19.67 -13.49 11.68
C VAL A 108 19.10 -14.32 10.53
N ILE A 109 19.20 -15.64 10.65
CA ILE A 109 18.55 -16.58 9.72
C ILE A 109 17.19 -16.96 10.31
N PHE A 110 16.14 -16.74 9.53
CA PHE A 110 14.78 -17.16 9.86
C PHE A 110 14.38 -18.37 9.03
N ASP A 111 13.61 -19.28 9.63
CA ASP A 111 13.04 -20.42 8.89
C ASP A 111 11.99 -19.97 7.87
N TRP A 112 11.27 -18.91 8.22
CA TRP A 112 10.25 -18.31 7.38
C TRP A 112 10.28 -16.78 7.42
N ILE A 113 10.03 -16.18 6.26
CA ILE A 113 9.66 -14.76 6.15
C ILE A 113 8.24 -14.69 5.58
N ILE A 114 7.33 -14.01 6.28
CA ILE A 114 5.93 -13.92 5.88
C ILE A 114 5.65 -12.58 5.22
N ILE A 115 5.15 -12.62 3.98
CA ILE A 115 4.78 -11.43 3.21
C ILE A 115 3.28 -11.46 2.92
N THR A 116 2.55 -10.49 3.47
CA THR A 116 1.08 -10.54 3.49
C THR A 116 0.40 -9.62 2.50
N SER A 117 1.16 -8.75 1.84
CA SER A 117 0.65 -7.83 0.83
C SER A 117 1.71 -7.48 -0.20
N PRO A 118 1.31 -6.99 -1.38
CA PRO A 118 2.26 -6.46 -2.36
C PRO A 118 3.16 -5.36 -1.79
N GLU A 119 2.61 -4.52 -0.90
CA GLU A 119 3.38 -3.44 -0.27
C GLU A 119 4.47 -3.97 0.66
N ALA A 120 4.12 -4.93 1.51
CA ALA A 120 5.09 -5.60 2.36
C ALA A 120 6.19 -6.27 1.52
N GLY A 121 5.85 -6.79 0.33
CA GLY A 121 6.81 -7.35 -0.60
C GLY A 121 7.79 -6.31 -1.16
N SER A 122 7.31 -5.13 -1.54
CA SER A 122 8.16 -4.04 -2.02
C SER A 122 9.14 -3.55 -0.94
N VAL A 123 8.63 -3.25 0.26
CA VAL A 123 9.44 -2.84 1.42
C VAL A 123 10.47 -3.92 1.78
N PHE A 124 10.05 -5.18 1.73
CA PHE A 124 10.93 -6.31 1.98
C PHE A 124 12.05 -6.43 0.95
N LEU A 125 11.75 -6.32 -0.34
CA LEU A 125 12.74 -6.46 -1.41
C LEU A 125 13.81 -5.37 -1.36
N GLU A 126 13.46 -4.15 -0.95
CA GLU A 126 14.41 -3.07 -0.72
C GLU A 126 15.37 -3.45 0.41
N ALA A 127 14.84 -3.78 1.59
CA ALA A 127 15.65 -4.19 2.74
C ALA A 127 16.46 -5.47 2.50
N TRP A 128 15.94 -6.42 1.70
CA TRP A 128 16.65 -7.63 1.32
C TRP A 128 17.85 -7.35 0.42
N LYS A 129 17.74 -6.39 -0.51
CA LYS A 129 18.87 -5.92 -1.32
C LYS A 129 19.91 -5.20 -0.46
N GLU A 130 19.47 -4.33 0.44
CA GLU A 130 20.36 -3.66 1.41
C GLU A 130 21.08 -4.64 2.34
N ALA A 131 20.44 -5.75 2.69
CA ALA A 131 21.03 -6.81 3.50
C ALA A 131 22.09 -7.65 2.74
N GLY A 132 22.29 -7.41 1.44
CA GLY A 132 23.22 -8.18 0.60
C GLY A 132 22.60 -9.43 -0.02
N THR A 133 21.28 -9.47 -0.19
CA THR A 133 20.53 -10.57 -0.82
C THR A 133 20.78 -11.95 -0.20
N PRO A 134 20.61 -12.11 1.14
CA PRO A 134 20.79 -13.40 1.80
C PRO A 134 19.84 -14.47 1.22
N LYS A 135 20.24 -15.73 1.28
CA LYS A 135 19.36 -16.84 0.88
C LYS A 135 18.22 -16.98 1.88
N ILE A 136 16.99 -16.92 1.39
CA ILE A 136 15.78 -16.85 2.22
C ILE A 136 14.64 -17.68 1.65
N LYS A 137 13.73 -18.06 2.55
CA LYS A 137 12.50 -18.78 2.25
C LYS A 137 11.31 -17.92 2.65
N ILE A 138 10.39 -17.66 1.72
CA ILE A 138 9.24 -16.81 1.98
C ILE A 138 7.90 -17.57 1.86
N ALA A 139 6.95 -17.15 2.69
CA ALA A 139 5.55 -17.53 2.61
C ALA A 139 4.74 -16.29 2.21
N VAL A 140 3.91 -16.41 1.18
CA VAL A 140 3.08 -15.32 0.67
C VAL A 140 1.60 -15.61 0.90
N VAL A 141 0.81 -14.59 1.24
CA VAL A 141 -0.63 -14.80 1.47
C VAL A 141 -1.39 -15.14 0.20
N GLY A 142 -1.01 -14.62 -0.97
CA GLY A 142 -1.73 -14.93 -2.21
C GLY A 142 -1.05 -14.40 -3.47
N ALA A 143 -1.65 -14.71 -4.62
CA ALA A 143 -1.08 -14.46 -5.95
C ALA A 143 -0.69 -13.00 -6.20
N GLY A 144 -1.48 -12.03 -5.71
CA GLY A 144 -1.15 -10.61 -5.84
C GLY A 144 0.18 -10.26 -5.17
N THR A 145 0.44 -10.83 -3.99
CA THR A 145 1.72 -10.68 -3.27
C THR A 145 2.84 -11.45 -3.94
N ALA A 146 2.57 -12.68 -4.39
CA ALA A 146 3.54 -13.50 -5.13
C ALA A 146 4.08 -12.79 -6.38
N SER A 147 3.20 -12.06 -7.09
CA SER A 147 3.56 -11.36 -8.33
C SER A 147 4.64 -10.29 -8.18
N ILE A 148 4.90 -9.81 -6.94
CA ILE A 148 5.97 -8.86 -6.65
C ILE A 148 7.36 -9.50 -6.79
N PHE A 149 7.45 -10.83 -6.65
CA PHE A 149 8.71 -11.56 -6.63
C PHE A 149 9.07 -12.21 -7.97
N GLU A 150 8.18 -12.27 -8.95
CA GLU A 150 8.38 -13.00 -10.22
C GLU A 150 9.69 -12.64 -10.93
N GLY A 151 9.97 -11.34 -11.11
CA GLY A 151 11.22 -10.88 -11.74
C GLY A 151 12.47 -11.07 -10.87
N VAL A 152 12.31 -11.06 -9.55
CA VAL A 152 13.43 -11.23 -8.60
C VAL A 152 13.84 -12.69 -8.50
N ILE A 153 12.89 -13.62 -8.47
CA ILE A 153 13.17 -15.06 -8.42
C ILE A 153 13.97 -15.49 -9.66
N GLN A 154 13.63 -14.97 -10.84
CA GLN A 154 14.33 -15.26 -12.09
C GLN A 154 15.78 -14.73 -12.11
N SER A 155 16.02 -13.56 -11.53
CA SER A 155 17.32 -12.87 -11.58
C SER A 155 18.26 -13.24 -10.41
N SER A 156 17.73 -13.80 -9.33
CA SER A 156 18.48 -14.02 -8.07
C SER A 156 19.11 -15.40 -7.92
N ASN A 157 19.15 -16.23 -8.98
CA ASN A 157 19.74 -17.58 -8.92
C ASN A 157 19.24 -18.42 -7.72
N GLN A 158 17.95 -18.37 -7.40
CA GLN A 158 17.32 -19.10 -6.29
C GLN A 158 17.75 -18.66 -4.87
N LEU A 159 18.24 -17.42 -4.70
CA LEU A 159 18.46 -16.84 -3.37
C LEU A 159 17.14 -16.52 -2.64
N LEU A 160 16.05 -16.30 -3.39
CA LEU A 160 14.72 -16.08 -2.84
C LEU A 160 13.76 -17.12 -3.41
N ASP A 161 13.06 -17.83 -2.52
CA ASP A 161 12.07 -18.84 -2.89
C ASP A 161 10.71 -18.59 -2.22
N ILE A 162 9.63 -18.59 -3.01
CA ILE A 162 8.26 -18.65 -2.49
C ILE A 162 7.94 -20.12 -2.23
N ALA A 163 8.21 -20.57 -1.01
CA ALA A 163 8.07 -21.96 -0.64
C ALA A 163 6.69 -22.34 -0.08
N PHE A 164 5.82 -21.34 0.17
CA PHE A 164 4.47 -21.59 0.68
C PHE A 164 3.47 -20.51 0.28
N SER A 165 2.26 -20.95 -0.05
CA SER A 165 1.05 -20.12 -0.15
C SER A 165 -0.11 -20.89 0.50
N PRO A 166 -0.95 -20.24 1.32
CA PRO A 166 -2.09 -20.91 1.94
C PRO A 166 -3.15 -21.29 0.91
N SER A 167 -4.03 -22.23 1.30
CA SER A 167 -5.19 -22.67 0.51
C SER A 167 -6.20 -21.55 0.24
N LYS A 168 -6.27 -20.57 1.13
CA LYS A 168 -7.06 -19.34 1.00
C LYS A 168 -6.21 -18.14 1.35
N ALA A 169 -6.29 -17.09 0.54
CA ALA A 169 -5.48 -15.88 0.68
C ALA A 169 -5.90 -14.98 1.85
N THR A 170 -5.77 -15.50 3.07
CA THR A 170 -6.07 -14.80 4.34
C THR A 170 -4.97 -15.04 5.35
N GLY A 171 -4.73 -14.06 6.22
CA GLY A 171 -3.73 -14.19 7.30
C GLY A 171 -4.04 -15.35 8.24
N LYS A 172 -5.31 -15.56 8.58
CA LYS A 172 -5.78 -16.68 9.41
C LYS A 172 -5.39 -18.04 8.85
N VAL A 173 -5.63 -18.26 7.56
CA VAL A 173 -5.35 -19.55 6.91
C VAL A 173 -3.85 -19.74 6.73
N LEU A 174 -3.09 -18.68 6.41
CA LEU A 174 -1.62 -18.73 6.43
C LEU A 174 -1.10 -19.17 7.80
N ALA A 175 -1.57 -18.55 8.88
CA ALA A 175 -1.13 -18.89 10.23
C ALA A 175 -1.48 -20.33 10.62
N ALA A 176 -2.61 -20.87 10.14
CA ALA A 176 -3.02 -22.24 10.41
C ALA A 176 -2.24 -23.29 9.59
N GLU A 177 -1.89 -22.97 8.35
CA GLU A 177 -1.35 -23.94 7.39
C GLU A 177 0.17 -23.85 7.19
N LEU A 178 0.84 -22.78 7.66
CA LEU A 178 2.29 -22.63 7.52
C LEU A 178 3.02 -23.88 8.05
N PRO A 179 3.89 -24.54 7.25
CA PRO A 179 4.58 -25.73 7.71
C PRO A 179 5.47 -25.44 8.91
N ASP A 180 5.43 -26.31 9.91
CA ASP A 180 6.40 -26.27 11.00
C ASP A 180 7.78 -26.77 10.52
N CYS A 181 8.77 -26.59 11.38
CA CYS A 181 10.15 -26.97 11.10
C CYS A 181 10.47 -28.42 11.49
N GLY A 182 9.49 -29.24 11.93
CA GLY A 182 9.66 -30.64 12.37
C GLY A 182 10.51 -30.89 13.63
N ASN A 183 11.38 -29.94 14.02
CA ASN A 183 12.52 -30.20 14.90
C ASN A 183 12.47 -29.40 16.22
N GLY A 184 11.36 -28.71 16.52
CA GLY A 184 11.25 -27.80 17.66
C GLY A 184 10.83 -26.39 17.25
N ARG A 185 11.45 -25.36 17.84
CA ARG A 185 11.05 -23.96 17.71
C ARG A 185 11.38 -23.41 16.31
N CYS A 186 10.35 -22.98 15.59
CA CYS A 186 10.45 -22.47 14.22
C CYS A 186 10.38 -20.94 14.24
N THR A 187 11.37 -20.27 13.67
CA THR A 187 11.52 -18.80 13.72
C THR A 187 10.91 -18.14 12.51
N VAL A 188 10.19 -17.03 12.74
CA VAL A 188 9.45 -16.33 11.70
C VAL A 188 9.76 -14.84 11.76
N LEU A 189 10.17 -14.26 10.63
CA LEU A 189 10.19 -12.81 10.46
C LEU A 189 8.92 -12.37 9.73
N TYR A 190 8.20 -11.43 10.34
CA TYR A 190 6.96 -10.89 9.78
C TYR A 190 7.04 -9.36 9.64
N PRO A 191 7.56 -8.85 8.50
CA PRO A 191 7.45 -7.44 8.16
C PRO A 191 5.99 -7.12 7.79
N ALA A 192 5.39 -6.21 8.54
CA ALA A 192 3.97 -5.91 8.47
C ALA A 192 3.71 -4.40 8.46
N SER A 193 2.49 -4.03 8.07
CA SER A 193 2.00 -2.69 8.33
C SER A 193 1.80 -2.48 9.83
N ALA A 194 2.11 -1.29 10.35
CA ALA A 194 1.71 -0.86 11.68
C ALA A 194 0.18 -0.96 11.90
N LYS A 195 -0.62 -0.90 10.82
CA LYS A 195 -2.09 -1.04 10.86
C LYS A 195 -2.59 -2.47 10.67
N ALA A 196 -1.72 -3.45 10.41
CA ALA A 196 -2.15 -4.84 10.21
C ALA A 196 -2.54 -5.48 11.55
N SER A 197 -3.56 -6.35 11.52
CA SER A 197 -3.99 -7.09 12.72
C SER A 197 -2.87 -8.00 13.26
N THR A 198 -3.01 -8.41 14.51
CA THR A 198 -2.09 -9.34 15.20
C THR A 198 -2.41 -10.81 14.91
N GLU A 199 -3.47 -11.11 14.15
CA GLU A 199 -3.99 -12.47 13.92
C GLU A 199 -2.93 -13.47 13.42
N ILE A 200 -2.03 -13.07 12.53
CA ILE A 200 -0.94 -13.94 12.05
C ILE A 200 0.08 -14.22 13.16
N GLN A 201 0.48 -13.18 13.88
CA GLN A 201 1.44 -13.29 14.98
C GLN A 201 0.89 -14.19 16.08
N GLU A 202 -0.35 -13.96 16.50
CA GLU A 202 -1.05 -14.76 17.51
C GLU A 202 -1.27 -16.19 17.03
N GLY A 203 -1.77 -16.38 15.80
CA GLY A 203 -2.04 -17.70 15.24
C GLY A 203 -0.79 -18.58 15.15
N LEU A 204 0.35 -18.00 14.75
CA LEU A 204 1.62 -18.71 14.70
C LEU A 204 2.23 -18.95 16.09
N SER A 205 2.16 -17.95 16.98
CA SER A 205 2.65 -18.12 18.37
C SER A 205 1.89 -19.22 19.10
N ASN A 206 0.57 -19.32 18.88
CA ASN A 206 -0.27 -20.41 19.42
C ASN A 206 0.11 -21.80 18.88
N ARG A 207 0.77 -21.86 17.72
CA ARG A 207 1.33 -23.09 17.13
C ARG A 207 2.78 -23.35 17.53
N GLY A 208 3.36 -22.51 18.39
CA GLY A 208 4.73 -22.66 18.90
C GLY A 208 5.83 -22.03 18.05
N PHE A 209 5.49 -21.20 17.07
CA PHE A 209 6.47 -20.43 16.31
C PHE A 209 7.00 -19.25 17.13
N GLU A 210 8.27 -18.92 16.96
CA GLU A 210 8.88 -17.70 17.49
C GLU A 210 8.76 -16.59 16.44
N VAL A 211 7.79 -15.69 16.64
CA VAL A 211 7.47 -14.66 15.64
C VAL A 211 8.11 -13.33 16.01
N VAL A 212 9.03 -12.87 15.16
CA VAL A 212 9.56 -11.50 15.17
C VAL A 212 8.74 -10.67 14.18
N ARG A 213 7.82 -9.86 14.70
CA ARG A 213 7.08 -8.90 13.90
C ARG A 213 7.81 -7.56 13.87
N LEU A 214 7.97 -6.99 12.68
CA LEU A 214 8.45 -5.62 12.49
C LEU A 214 7.35 -4.80 11.79
N ASN A 215 6.96 -3.67 12.36
CA ASN A 215 6.06 -2.73 11.70
C ASN A 215 6.87 -1.81 10.78
N THR A 216 7.16 -2.30 9.57
CA THR A 216 8.15 -1.69 8.65
C THR A 216 7.58 -0.57 7.79
N TYR A 217 6.25 -0.50 7.67
CA TYR A 217 5.56 0.57 6.99
C TYR A 217 4.22 0.87 7.67
N THR A 218 3.62 2.01 7.35
CA THR A 218 2.24 2.32 7.71
C THR A 218 1.51 2.92 6.53
N THR A 219 0.18 2.91 6.59
CA THR A 219 -0.68 3.58 5.60
C THR A 219 -1.21 4.83 6.25
N ILE A 220 -1.02 5.99 5.64
CA ILE A 220 -1.60 7.25 6.09
C ILE A 220 -2.49 7.84 4.99
N PRO A 221 -3.41 8.77 5.32
CA PRO A 221 -4.04 9.61 4.32
C PRO A 221 -3.01 10.40 3.52
N VAL A 222 -3.36 10.75 2.28
CA VAL A 222 -2.62 11.78 1.54
C VAL A 222 -2.81 13.14 2.22
N ASP A 223 -1.81 14.01 2.15
CA ASP A 223 -1.84 15.31 2.83
C ASP A 223 -2.80 16.30 2.17
N HIS A 224 -3.02 16.17 0.86
CA HIS A 224 -3.90 17.04 0.08
C HIS A 224 -4.67 16.25 -0.98
N VAL A 225 -5.93 16.65 -1.19
CA VAL A 225 -6.77 16.19 -2.28
C VAL A 225 -7.34 17.42 -2.98
N ASP A 226 -7.19 17.51 -4.30
CA ASP A 226 -7.76 18.61 -5.07
C ASP A 226 -9.29 18.65 -4.89
N PRO A 227 -9.88 19.75 -4.38
CA PRO A 227 -11.32 19.84 -4.13
C PRO A 227 -12.19 19.67 -5.38
N THR A 228 -11.68 20.06 -6.55
CA THR A 228 -12.35 19.91 -7.85
C THR A 228 -12.42 18.44 -8.25
N VAL A 229 -11.30 17.73 -8.12
CA VAL A 229 -11.22 16.29 -8.40
C VAL A 229 -12.06 15.49 -7.40
N LEU A 230 -12.03 15.90 -6.12
CA LEU A 230 -12.88 15.30 -5.10
C LEU A 230 -14.35 15.45 -5.48
N LYS A 231 -14.79 16.67 -5.84
CA LYS A 231 -16.17 16.94 -6.26
C LYS A 231 -16.59 16.09 -7.46
N GLU A 232 -15.72 15.91 -8.44
CA GLU A 232 -15.96 15.01 -9.57
C GLU A 232 -16.11 13.57 -9.09
N ALA A 233 -15.18 13.08 -8.26
CA ALA A 233 -15.22 11.73 -7.69
C ALA A 233 -16.50 11.44 -6.91
N LEU A 234 -17.09 12.45 -6.23
CA LEU A 234 -18.36 12.27 -5.51
C LEU A 234 -19.53 11.93 -6.44
N SER A 235 -19.47 12.37 -7.70
CA SER A 235 -20.49 12.10 -8.72
C SER A 235 -20.29 10.78 -9.46
N VAL A 236 -19.17 10.08 -9.22
CA VAL A 236 -18.82 8.86 -9.94
C VAL A 236 -19.58 7.65 -9.36
N PRO A 237 -20.16 6.79 -10.21
CA PRO A 237 -21.00 5.65 -9.79
C PRO A 237 -20.33 4.60 -8.90
N VAL A 238 -19.02 4.41 -9.03
CA VAL A 238 -18.31 3.36 -8.30
C VAL A 238 -17.01 3.88 -7.74
N VAL A 239 -16.73 3.58 -6.48
CA VAL A 239 -15.44 3.81 -5.84
C VAL A 239 -14.76 2.46 -5.59
N ALA A 240 -13.63 2.24 -6.25
CA ALA A 240 -12.83 1.03 -6.11
C ALA A 240 -11.84 1.18 -4.93
N VAL A 241 -11.91 0.26 -3.96
CA VAL A 241 -11.12 0.32 -2.72
C VAL A 241 -10.38 -0.98 -2.43
N ALA A 242 -9.07 -0.88 -2.18
CA ALA A 242 -8.19 -2.02 -2.01
C ALA A 242 -7.85 -2.39 -0.56
N SER A 243 -8.29 -1.61 0.44
CA SER A 243 -7.99 -1.92 1.84
C SER A 243 -8.98 -1.29 2.82
N PRO A 244 -9.14 -1.87 4.04
CA PRO A 244 -9.91 -1.25 5.11
C PRO A 244 -9.40 0.15 5.49
N SER A 245 -8.10 0.39 5.39
CA SER A 245 -7.49 1.69 5.69
C SER A 245 -7.90 2.75 4.67
N ALA A 246 -8.01 2.38 3.38
CA ALA A 246 -8.53 3.28 2.36
C ALA A 246 -10.01 3.59 2.62
N ILE A 247 -10.84 2.62 2.98
CA ILE A 247 -12.25 2.86 3.37
C ILE A 247 -12.37 3.89 4.51
N ARG A 248 -11.57 3.73 5.59
CA ARG A 248 -11.59 4.68 6.72
C ARG A 248 -11.07 6.06 6.33
N THR A 249 -10.05 6.11 5.49
CA THR A 249 -9.47 7.37 5.03
C THR A 249 -10.43 8.11 4.12
N ASN A 250 -11.15 7.41 3.24
CA ASN A 250 -12.24 7.99 2.45
C ASN A 250 -13.27 8.63 3.38
N ALA A 251 -13.67 7.97 4.47
CA ALA A 251 -14.58 8.58 5.45
C ALA A 251 -14.00 9.82 6.16
N GLN A 252 -12.67 9.89 6.36
CA GLN A 252 -11.99 10.93 7.14
C GLN A 252 -11.49 12.12 6.31
N LEU A 253 -10.85 11.94 5.15
CA LEU A 253 -10.40 13.06 4.30
C LEU A 253 -11.57 13.92 3.84
N ILE A 254 -12.74 13.31 3.69
CA ILE A 254 -13.96 14.03 3.35
C ILE A 254 -14.49 14.88 4.52
N SER A 255 -13.93 14.76 5.73
CA SER A 255 -14.35 15.58 6.88
C SER A 255 -13.51 16.85 7.13
N ILE A 256 -12.28 16.95 6.60
CA ILE A 256 -11.32 17.98 7.04
C ILE A 256 -11.37 19.28 6.21
N GLU A 257 -11.68 19.23 4.91
CA GLU A 257 -11.94 20.45 4.10
C GLU A 257 -13.40 20.59 3.66
N CYS A 258 -14.11 19.46 3.56
CA CYS A 258 -15.53 19.39 3.23
C CYS A 258 -16.35 18.98 4.45
N ASN A 259 -16.20 19.69 5.57
CA ASN A 259 -17.01 19.46 6.77
C ASN A 259 -18.48 19.37 6.34
N SER A 260 -19.04 18.16 6.39
CA SER A 260 -20.45 17.84 6.23
C SER A 260 -21.02 17.36 4.88
N VAL A 261 -20.25 16.94 3.87
CA VAL A 261 -20.90 16.27 2.71
C VAL A 261 -21.08 14.78 2.96
N TRP A 262 -20.03 14.00 3.24
CA TRP A 262 -20.17 12.53 3.28
C TRP A 262 -20.48 11.93 4.64
N LEU A 263 -20.03 12.55 5.73
CA LEU A 263 -20.53 12.21 7.05
C LEU A 263 -22.02 12.56 7.18
N LYS A 264 -22.55 13.60 6.52
CA LYS A 264 -24.02 13.80 6.44
C LYS A 264 -24.71 12.85 5.44
N LEU A 265 -23.98 12.31 4.46
CA LEU A 265 -24.52 11.28 3.55
C LEU A 265 -24.60 9.88 4.20
N VAL A 266 -23.74 9.62 5.18
CA VAL A 266 -23.67 8.34 5.92
C VAL A 266 -24.40 8.44 7.28
N SER A 267 -24.31 9.60 7.95
CA SER A 267 -25.01 9.92 9.19
C SER A 267 -26.24 10.76 8.87
N SER A 268 -27.32 10.06 8.53
CA SER A 268 -28.71 10.42 8.81
C SER A 268 -28.97 11.91 9.08
N GLU A 269 -29.32 12.66 8.03
CA GLU A 269 -30.47 13.58 8.07
C GLU A 269 -30.92 14.10 6.70
N SER A 270 -30.13 14.01 5.61
CA SER A 270 -30.63 14.52 4.29
C SER A 270 -30.06 13.93 2.99
N GLY A 271 -29.38 12.80 2.97
CA GLY A 271 -29.08 12.16 1.67
C GLY A 271 -28.38 10.83 1.84
N HIS A 272 -28.88 9.76 1.26
CA HIS A 272 -28.11 8.53 1.17
C HIS A 272 -27.07 8.70 0.08
N TRP A 273 -25.81 8.35 0.36
CA TRP A 273 -24.89 8.09 -0.74
C TRP A 273 -25.22 6.71 -1.33
N ASP A 274 -25.90 6.73 -2.48
CA ASP A 274 -26.37 5.52 -3.17
C ASP A 274 -25.36 4.97 -4.19
N ASN A 275 -24.18 5.59 -4.36
CA ASN A 275 -23.17 5.02 -5.24
C ASN A 275 -22.52 3.78 -4.60
N SER A 276 -21.79 3.02 -5.42
CA SER A 276 -21.31 1.71 -5.03
C SER A 276 -19.84 1.72 -4.59
N ILE A 277 -19.51 0.89 -3.61
CA ILE A 277 -18.13 0.58 -3.26
C ILE A 277 -17.78 -0.80 -3.81
N ALA A 278 -16.77 -0.86 -4.68
CA ALA A 278 -16.18 -2.10 -5.14
C ALA A 278 -14.90 -2.40 -4.34
N CYS A 279 -14.98 -3.35 -3.43
CA CYS A 279 -13.89 -3.78 -2.56
C CYS A 279 -13.09 -4.92 -3.20
N ILE A 280 -11.76 -4.91 -3.03
CA ILE A 280 -10.87 -5.97 -3.54
C ILE A 280 -11.14 -7.37 -2.91
N GLY A 281 -11.81 -7.40 -1.75
CA GLY A 281 -12.11 -8.63 -1.03
C GLY A 281 -12.92 -8.40 0.24
N GLU A 282 -13.29 -9.51 0.88
CA GLU A 282 -14.23 -9.56 2.01
C GLU A 282 -13.81 -8.66 3.18
N THR A 283 -12.55 -8.68 3.61
CA THR A 283 -12.07 -7.86 4.74
C THR A 283 -12.33 -6.36 4.53
N THR A 284 -12.13 -5.87 3.30
CA THR A 284 -12.41 -4.47 2.93
C THR A 284 -13.92 -4.20 2.87
N ALA A 285 -14.70 -5.14 2.33
CA ALA A 285 -16.15 -5.05 2.29
C ALA A 285 -16.79 -5.03 3.68
N SER A 286 -16.32 -5.86 4.62
CA SER A 286 -16.77 -5.85 6.01
C SER A 286 -16.46 -4.51 6.68
N ALA A 287 -15.31 -3.89 6.38
CA ALA A 287 -14.99 -2.56 6.87
C ALA A 287 -15.94 -1.49 6.31
N ALA A 288 -16.28 -1.56 5.03
CA ALA A 288 -17.25 -0.65 4.41
C ALA A 288 -18.65 -0.81 5.03
N LYS A 289 -19.15 -2.04 5.15
CA LYS A 289 -20.46 -2.32 5.77
C LYS A 289 -20.56 -1.82 7.21
N ARG A 290 -19.49 -1.97 8.01
CA ARG A 290 -19.43 -1.44 9.38
C ARG A 290 -19.49 0.09 9.47
N LEU A 291 -19.10 0.79 8.40
CA LEU A 291 -19.25 2.25 8.30
C LEU A 291 -20.62 2.66 7.73
N GLY A 292 -21.55 1.72 7.50
CA GLY A 292 -22.91 2.02 7.03
C GLY A 292 -23.09 2.06 5.52
N PHE A 293 -22.06 1.76 4.73
CA PHE A 293 -22.19 1.65 3.28
C PHE A 293 -23.10 0.48 2.90
N LYS A 294 -24.11 0.74 2.05
CA LYS A 294 -25.13 -0.25 1.66
C LYS A 294 -24.75 -0.99 0.38
N ASN A 295 -24.30 -0.27 -0.64
CA ASN A 295 -24.00 -0.82 -1.97
C ASN A 295 -22.54 -1.27 -2.05
N VAL A 296 -22.23 -2.38 -1.37
CA VAL A 296 -20.86 -2.92 -1.26
C VAL A 296 -20.70 -4.21 -2.05
N TYR A 297 -19.81 -4.21 -3.04
CA TYR A 297 -19.49 -5.31 -3.94
C TYR A 297 -18.08 -5.82 -3.65
N TYR A 298 -17.87 -7.15 -3.69
CA TYR A 298 -16.57 -7.77 -3.52
C TYR A 298 -16.57 -9.20 -4.08
N PRO A 299 -15.42 -9.71 -4.55
CA PRO A 299 -15.36 -11.05 -5.09
C PRO A 299 -15.23 -12.10 -3.99
N ALA A 300 -15.73 -13.31 -4.25
CA ALA A 300 -15.50 -14.47 -3.39
C ALA A 300 -14.02 -14.90 -3.38
N GLN A 301 -13.33 -14.76 -4.53
CA GLN A 301 -11.89 -14.95 -4.63
C GLN A 301 -11.19 -13.59 -4.76
N PRO A 302 -10.38 -13.17 -3.78
CA PRO A 302 -9.68 -11.90 -3.83
C PRO A 302 -8.60 -11.91 -4.92
N GLY A 303 -8.42 -10.77 -5.59
CA GLY A 303 -7.47 -10.63 -6.69
C GLY A 303 -7.89 -9.54 -7.66
N LEU A 304 -7.02 -9.21 -8.62
CA LEU A 304 -7.30 -8.17 -9.60
C LEU A 304 -8.54 -8.50 -10.45
N GLU A 305 -8.60 -9.71 -11.00
CA GLU A 305 -9.71 -10.16 -11.86
C GLU A 305 -11.05 -10.12 -11.12
N GLY A 306 -11.11 -10.72 -9.92
CA GLY A 306 -12.31 -10.67 -9.08
C GLY A 306 -12.72 -9.24 -8.73
N TRP A 307 -11.75 -8.36 -8.44
CA TRP A 307 -12.03 -6.96 -8.12
C TRP A 307 -12.60 -6.20 -9.31
N VAL A 308 -12.06 -6.41 -10.52
CA VAL A 308 -12.63 -5.86 -11.77
C VAL A 308 -14.04 -6.40 -11.98
N GLY A 309 -14.28 -7.69 -11.73
CA GLY A 309 -15.62 -8.29 -11.76
C GLY A 309 -16.62 -7.58 -10.84
N SER A 310 -16.22 -7.27 -9.60
CA SER A 310 -17.05 -6.51 -8.66
C SER A 310 -17.30 -5.06 -9.09
N ILE A 311 -16.33 -4.40 -9.73
CA ILE A 311 -16.53 -3.07 -10.32
C ILE A 311 -17.58 -3.14 -11.43
N VAL A 312 -17.47 -4.12 -12.33
CA VAL A 312 -18.41 -4.31 -13.42
C VAL A 312 -19.82 -4.62 -12.89
N GLU A 313 -19.93 -5.46 -11.87
CA GLU A 313 -21.22 -5.76 -11.21
C GLU A 313 -21.85 -4.50 -10.62
N ALA A 314 -21.07 -3.69 -9.91
CA ALA A 314 -21.51 -2.42 -9.35
C ALA A 314 -22.00 -1.45 -10.42
N LEU A 315 -21.28 -1.33 -11.54
CA LEU A 315 -21.69 -0.50 -12.67
C LEU A 315 -23.01 -0.96 -13.30
N ARG A 316 -23.20 -2.27 -13.50
CA ARG A 316 -24.46 -2.81 -14.04
C ARG A 316 -25.64 -2.56 -13.10
N ALA A 317 -25.42 -2.63 -11.78
CA ALA A 317 -26.47 -2.34 -10.81
C ALA A 317 -26.88 -0.86 -10.85
N HIS A 318 -25.90 0.05 -10.96
CA HIS A 318 -26.13 1.47 -11.14
C HIS A 318 -26.89 1.79 -12.45
N GLU A 319 -26.51 1.18 -13.57
CA GLU A 319 -27.22 1.38 -14.86
C GLU A 319 -28.67 0.88 -14.81
N LYS A 320 -28.98 -0.14 -14.00
CA LYS A 320 -30.36 -0.62 -13.80
C LYS A 320 -31.18 0.33 -12.93
N SER A 321 -30.58 0.95 -11.91
CA SER A 321 -31.30 1.92 -11.07
C SER A 321 -31.63 3.20 -11.85
N GLU A 322 -30.69 3.70 -12.66
CA GLU A 322 -30.92 4.88 -13.53
C GLU A 322 -32.09 4.66 -14.50
N LYS A 323 -32.11 3.52 -15.21
CA LYS A 323 -33.19 3.18 -16.14
C LYS A 323 -34.56 3.06 -15.47
N LYS A 324 -34.61 2.65 -14.20
CA LYS A 324 -35.87 2.55 -13.46
C LYS A 324 -36.42 3.94 -13.10
N LEU A 325 -35.53 4.89 -12.82
CA LEU A 325 -35.88 6.28 -12.53
C LEU A 325 -36.34 7.02 -13.78
N GLU A 326 -35.76 6.74 -14.95
CA GLU A 326 -36.18 7.36 -16.23
C GLU A 326 -37.55 6.90 -16.73
N VAL A 327 -38.04 5.75 -16.28
CA VAL A 327 -39.31 5.13 -16.72
C VAL A 327 -40.46 5.37 -15.71
N SER A 328 -40.17 5.94 -14.53
CA SER A 328 -41.16 6.25 -13.48
C SER A 328 -41.56 7.72 -13.49
#